data_AF-A0AAQ1A5P2-F1
#
_entry.id   AF-A0AAQ1A5P2-F1
#
_cell.length_a   1.000
_cell.length_b   1.000
_cell.length_c   1.000
_cell.angle_alpha   90.00
_cell.angle_beta   90.00
_cell.angle_gamma   90.00
#
_symmetry.space_group_name_H-M   'P 1'
#
loop_
_entity.id
_entity.type
_entity.pdbx_description
1 polymer ?
#
loop_
_entity_poly.entity_id
_entity_poly.type
_entity_poly.pdbx_seq_one_letter_code
_entity_poly.pdbx_strand_id
1 'polypeptide(L)'
;MSDEVIIRTKYCNPNMSFGSPDGCDEVTLKLPKSEVVKLQSSVVSQDKPVPDIDYSVAAQFWGLAFTTTFFLWLFAKGIGEILKHVRNA
;
A
#
# COMPACT_ATOMS: atom_id res chain seq x y z
N MET A 1 36.02 10.51 15.41
CA MET A 1 36.16 10.00 14.03
C MET A 1 34.78 10.15 13.41
N SER A 2 34.57 11.19 12.59
CA SER A 2 33.24 11.55 12.10
C SER A 2 32.97 10.76 10.83
N ASP A 3 32.05 9.80 10.91
CA ASP A 3 31.69 9.02 9.75
C ASP A 3 30.76 9.85 8.83
N GLU A 4 31.33 10.50 7.83
CA GLU A 4 30.62 11.22 6.78
C GLU A 4 30.37 10.33 5.56
N VAL A 5 29.18 10.43 4.95
CA VAL A 5 28.90 9.75 3.67
C VAL A 5 29.23 10.74 2.55
N ILE A 6 30.26 10.41 1.78
CA ILE A 6 30.74 11.26 0.68
C ILE A 6 30.06 10.80 -0.61
N ILE A 7 29.15 11.61 -1.15
CA ILE A 7 28.51 11.36 -2.44
C ILE A 7 29.24 12.20 -3.48
N ARG A 8 29.88 11.54 -4.45
CA ARG A 8 30.50 12.19 -5.61
C ARG A 8 29.49 12.19 -6.74
N THR A 9 29.16 13.37 -7.25
CA THR A 9 28.30 13.51 -8.42
C THR A 9 29.03 14.36 -9.46
N LYS A 10 28.68 14.16 -10.72
CA LYS A 10 29.13 15.04 -11.80
C LYS A 10 27.93 15.87 -12.23
N TYR A 11 28.07 17.18 -12.13
CA TYR A 11 27.12 18.12 -12.70
C TYR A 11 27.63 18.55 -14.07
N CYS A 12 26.87 18.25 -15.10
CA CYS A 12 27.19 18.63 -16.48
C CYS A 12 26.19 19.67 -16.95
N ASN A 13 26.67 20.85 -17.35
CA ASN A 13 25.82 21.86 -17.97
C ASN A 13 26.15 21.93 -19.47
N PRO A 14 25.19 21.64 -20.37
CA PRO A 14 25.44 21.63 -21.81
C PRO A 14 25.83 23.00 -22.39
N ASN A 15 25.61 24.10 -21.65
CA ASN A 15 25.82 25.47 -22.15
C ASN A 15 26.94 26.25 -21.46
N MET A 16 27.61 25.72 -20.44
CA MET A 16 28.71 26.42 -19.75
C MET A 16 29.79 25.45 -19.25
N SER A 17 30.99 25.53 -19.83
CA SER A 17 32.18 24.80 -19.36
C SER A 17 32.94 25.62 -18.30
N PHE A 18 32.68 25.37 -17.03
CA PHE A 18 33.44 25.96 -15.94
C PHE A 18 34.76 25.19 -15.73
N GLY A 19 35.77 25.49 -16.55
CA GLY A 19 37.16 25.09 -16.27
C GLY A 19 37.52 23.60 -16.46
N SER A 20 36.57 22.73 -16.81
CA SER A 20 36.80 21.31 -17.13
C SER A 20 36.60 21.05 -18.63
N PRO A 21 37.50 20.33 -19.32
CA PRO A 21 37.47 20.15 -20.78
C PRO A 21 36.19 19.49 -21.30
N ASP A 22 35.47 18.76 -20.44
CA ASP A 22 34.26 18.01 -20.78
C ASP A 22 32.96 18.74 -20.40
N GLY A 23 33.02 19.98 -19.89
CA GLY A 23 31.83 20.74 -19.47
C GLY A 23 31.10 20.19 -18.23
N CYS A 24 31.75 19.27 -17.51
CA CYS A 24 31.24 18.64 -16.30
C CYS A 24 32.15 18.95 -15.11
N ASP A 25 31.55 19.43 -14.02
CA ASP A 25 32.21 19.65 -12.74
C ASP A 25 31.90 18.53 -11.75
N GLU A 26 32.92 18.06 -11.04
CA GLU A 26 32.75 17.10 -9.96
C GLU A 26 32.31 17.83 -8.68
N VAL A 27 31.10 17.54 -8.22
CA VAL A 27 30.55 18.11 -6.98
C VAL A 27 30.56 17.01 -5.92
N THR A 28 31.26 17.28 -4.82
CA THR A 28 31.31 16.39 -3.67
C THR A 28 30.34 16.86 -2.61
N LEU A 29 29.25 16.12 -2.43
CA LEU A 29 28.27 16.38 -1.38
C LEU A 29 28.63 15.55 -0.15
N LYS A 30 28.99 16.24 0.92
CA LYS A 30 29.22 15.62 2.23
C LYS A 30 27.91 15.59 2.99
N LEU A 31 27.32 14.40 3.13
CA LEU A 31 26.12 14.23 3.93
C LEU A 31 26.47 13.68 5.31
N PRO A 32 26.02 14.36 6.40
CA PRO A 32 26.17 13.83 7.74
C PRO A 32 25.22 12.64 7.92
N LYS A 33 25.69 11.57 8.57
CA LYS A 33 24.89 10.36 8.84
C LYS A 33 23.55 10.65 9.54
N SER A 34 23.46 11.70 10.34
CA SER A 34 22.21 12.09 11.03
C SER A 34 21.06 12.45 10.08
N GLU A 35 21.35 12.93 8.87
CA GLU A 35 20.34 13.20 7.84
C GLU A 35 20.04 11.95 7.00
N VAL A 36 21.01 11.04 6.85
CA VAL A 36 20.81 9.75 6.17
C VAL A 36 19.81 8.86 6.92
N VAL A 37 19.84 8.87 8.26
CA VAL A 37 18.87 8.12 9.08
C VAL A 37 17.43 8.60 8.87
N LYS A 38 17.23 9.92 8.68
CA LYS A 38 15.90 10.47 8.38
C LYS A 38 15.38 10.00 7.02
N LEU A 39 16.24 9.99 6.00
CA LEU A 39 15.89 9.47 4.67
C LEU A 39 15.56 7.97 4.73
N GLN A 40 16.34 7.19 5.49
CA GLN A 40 16.09 5.77 5.68
C GLN A 40 14.74 5.51 6.37
N SER A 41 14.35 6.34 7.35
CA SER A 41 13.06 6.24 8.02
C SER A 41 11.86 6.56 7.11
N SER A 42 12.03 7.47 6.13
CA SER A 42 10.99 7.76 5.12
C SER A 42 10.80 6.64 4.10
N VAL A 43 11.86 5.94 3.71
CA VAL A 43 11.78 4.81 2.76
C VAL A 43 11.20 3.56 3.43
N VAL A 44 11.50 3.33 4.71
CA VAL A 44 10.94 2.22 5.50
C VAL A 44 9.41 2.31 5.68
N SER A 45 8.81 3.50 5.55
CA SER A 45 7.34 3.63 5.61
C SER A 45 6.61 3.17 4.35
N GLN A 46 7.31 3.01 3.21
CA GLN A 46 6.71 2.58 1.94
C GLN A 46 6.80 1.05 1.75
N ASP A 47 7.63 0.37 2.53
CA ASP A 47 7.83 -1.08 2.52
C ASP A 47 7.13 -1.76 3.70
N LYS A 48 5.92 -1.30 4.04
CA LYS A 48 5.02 -2.14 4.84
C LYS A 48 4.36 -3.10 3.87
N PRO A 49 4.66 -4.41 3.90
CA PRO A 49 3.86 -5.38 3.18
C PRO A 49 2.41 -5.18 3.63
N VAL A 50 1.51 -5.04 2.66
CA VAL A 50 0.07 -5.12 2.91
C VAL A 50 -0.13 -6.36 3.77
N PRO A 51 -0.73 -6.25 4.97
CA PRO A 51 -0.86 -7.41 5.85
C PRO A 51 -1.53 -8.52 5.04
N ASP A 52 -0.95 -9.72 5.05
CA ASP A 52 -1.52 -10.90 4.39
C ASP A 52 -2.92 -11.13 4.98
N ILE A 53 -3.94 -10.61 4.31
CA ILE A 53 -5.32 -10.83 4.69
C ILE A 53 -5.63 -12.26 4.32
N ASP A 54 -5.93 -13.10 5.32
CA ASP A 54 -6.37 -14.46 5.07
C ASP A 54 -7.80 -14.45 4.52
N TYR A 55 -7.90 -14.43 3.20
CA TYR A 55 -9.17 -14.44 2.47
C TYR A 55 -9.95 -15.73 2.67
N SER A 56 -9.33 -16.82 3.14
CA SER A 56 -10.04 -18.06 3.44
C SER A 56 -11.00 -17.87 4.62
N VAL A 57 -10.58 -17.11 5.64
CA VAL A 57 -11.39 -16.74 6.80
C VAL A 57 -12.45 -15.72 6.41
N ALA A 58 -12.10 -14.71 5.62
CA ALA A 58 -13.05 -13.69 5.16
C ALA A 58 -14.18 -14.28 4.30
N ALA A 59 -13.86 -15.28 3.47
CA ALA A 59 -14.85 -15.96 2.61
C ALA A 59 -15.92 -16.70 3.43
N GLN A 60 -15.55 -17.29 4.57
CA GLN A 60 -16.50 -18.00 5.44
C GLN A 60 -17.55 -17.04 6.03
N PHE A 61 -17.12 -15.86 6.49
CA PHE A 61 -18.04 -14.85 7.03
C PHE A 61 -19.03 -14.35 5.98
N TRP A 62 -18.58 -14.14 4.74
CA TRP A 62 -19.45 -13.78 3.62
C TRP A 62 -20.46 -14.87 3.28
N GLY A 63 -20.01 -16.13 3.22
CA GLY A 63 -20.89 -17.26 2.97
C GLY A 63 -21.99 -17.42 4.03
N LEU A 64 -21.63 -17.30 5.31
CA LEU A 64 -22.59 -17.39 6.42
C LEU A 64 -23.61 -16.25 6.40
N ALA A 65 -23.16 -15.01 6.20
CA ALA A 65 -24.06 -13.85 6.16
C ALA A 65 -25.05 -13.93 4.99
N PHE A 66 -24.56 -14.30 3.79
CA PHE A 66 -25.39 -14.45 2.61
C PHE A 66 -26.42 -15.57 2.76
N THR A 67 -25.97 -16.77 3.16
CA THR A 67 -26.85 -17.94 3.32
C THR A 67 -27.91 -17.71 4.39
N THR A 68 -27.55 -17.13 5.54
CA THR A 68 -28.50 -16.82 6.62
C THR A 68 -29.57 -15.84 6.16
N THR A 69 -29.16 -14.74 5.51
CA THR A 69 -30.08 -13.72 5.00
C THR A 69 -31.02 -14.31 3.95
N PHE A 70 -30.47 -15.07 3.01
CA PHE A 70 -31.23 -15.71 1.95
C PHE A 70 -32.22 -16.75 2.49
N PHE A 71 -31.79 -17.56 3.47
CA PHE A 71 -32.64 -18.58 4.09
C PHE A 71 -33.79 -17.94 4.88
N LEU A 72 -33.52 -16.91 5.67
CA LEU A 72 -34.57 -16.17 6.38
C LEU A 72 -35.56 -15.52 5.42
N TRP A 73 -35.08 -14.97 4.31
CA TRP A 73 -35.95 -14.42 3.27
C TRP A 73 -36.85 -15.48 2.63
N LEU A 74 -36.29 -16.64 2.26
CA LEU A 74 -37.07 -17.76 1.72
C LEU A 74 -38.07 -18.30 2.75
N PHE A 75 -37.66 -18.42 4.01
CA PHE A 75 -38.51 -18.89 5.09
C PHE A 75 -39.69 -17.96 5.33
N ALA A 76 -39.45 -16.64 5.39
CA ALA A 76 -40.50 -15.64 5.51
C ALA A 76 -41.46 -15.67 4.30
N LYS A 77 -40.94 -15.82 3.08
CA LYS A 77 -41.75 -15.97 1.86
C LYS A 77 -42.56 -17.25 1.87
N GLY A 78 -41.97 -18.37 2.30
CA GLY A 78 -42.63 -19.67 2.41
C GLY A 78 -43.80 -19.64 3.39
N ILE A 79 -43.59 -19.13 4.60
CA ILE A 79 -44.66 -18.96 5.60
C ILE A 79 -45.77 -18.06 5.06
N GLY A 80 -45.41 -16.96 4.39
CA GLY A 80 -46.38 -16.04 3.80
C GLY A 80 -47.28 -16.70 2.74
N GLU A 81 -46.72 -17.56 1.88
CA GLU A 81 -47.50 -18.30 0.89
C GLU A 81 -48.37 -19.40 1.52
N ILE A 82 -47.86 -20.11 2.54
CA ILE A 82 -48.66 -21.11 3.28
C ILE A 82 -49.86 -20.44 3.96
N LEU A 83 -49.65 -19.31 4.65
CA LEU A 83 -50.71 -18.56 5.31
C LEU A 83 -51.76 -18.04 4.32
N LYS A 84 -51.33 -17.57 3.13
CA LYS A 84 -52.27 -17.18 2.07
C LYS A 84 -53.09 -18.35 1.58
N HIS A 85 -52.47 -19.51 1.37
CA HIS A 85 -53.16 -20.69 0.89
C HIS A 85 -54.17 -21.22 1.91
N VAL A 86 -53.78 -21.29 3.20
CA VAL A 86 -54.68 -21.70 4.30
C VAL A 86 -55.83 -20.71 4.51
N ARG A 87 -55.60 -19.40 4.31
CA ARG A 87 -56.65 -18.39 4.44
C ARG A 87 -57.66 -18.40 3.27
N ASN A 88 -57.23 -18.86 2.09
CA ASN A 88 -58.05 -18.92 0.89
C ASN A 88 -58.69 -20.30 0.64
N ALA A 89 -58.36 -21.30 1.46
CA ALA A 89 -58.98 -22.63 1.48
C ALA A 89 -60.14 -22.67 2.47
#